data_AF-A0A6J6NQP1-F1
#
_entry.id   AF-A0A6J6NQP1-F1
#
_cell.length_a   1.000
_cell.length_b   1.000
_cell.length_c   1.000
_cell.angle_alpha   90.00
_cell.angle_beta   90.00
_cell.angle_gamma   90.00
#
_symmetry.space_group_name_H-M   'P 1'
#
loop_
_entity.id
_entity.type
_entity.pdbx_description
1 polymer ?
#
loop_
_entity_poly.entity_id
_entity_poly.type
_entity_poly.pdbx_seq_one_letter_code
_entity_poly.pdbx_strand_id
1 'polypeptide(L)'
;MIKVLDDAFGVEKGLMTTVHAYTGDQNLVDGPHTDMRRARASAANITPSSTGAARATGLVLEAMKGKLDGTALRVPVPDGSITDFVGVLKRDVTVDEINAAFKAAATSGPLSKVLVFTDEEIVSSDIVGQPASCTFDSKLTMAMGNLVKVLGWYDNEWGYSNRLVDLVQVMAKAAK
;
A
#
# COMPACT_ATOMS: atom_id res chain seq x y z
N MET A 1 5.35 1.95 3.76
CA MET A 1 6.28 2.04 2.62
C MET A 1 6.96 3.41 2.52
N ILE A 2 6.22 4.50 2.23
CA ILE A 2 6.82 5.82 2.00
C ILE A 2 7.73 6.29 3.13
N LYS A 3 7.30 6.15 4.40
CA LYS A 3 8.15 6.50 5.55
C LYS A 3 9.53 5.83 5.53
N VAL A 4 9.61 4.55 5.17
CA VAL A 4 10.88 3.81 5.10
C VAL A 4 11.78 4.40 4.02
N LEU A 5 11.24 4.65 2.83
CA LEU A 5 11.99 5.25 1.72
C LEU A 5 12.42 6.69 2.02
N ASP A 6 11.54 7.50 2.59
CA ASP A 6 11.82 8.91 2.88
C ASP A 6 12.85 9.07 3.99
N ASP A 7 12.71 8.31 5.08
CA ASP A 7 13.69 8.34 6.19
C ASP A 7 15.09 7.88 5.73
N ALA A 8 15.17 6.85 4.87
CA ALA A 8 16.44 6.26 4.46
C ALA A 8 17.12 6.98 3.27
N PHE A 9 16.33 7.48 2.32
CA PHE A 9 16.84 7.95 1.03
C PHE A 9 16.28 9.32 0.59
N GLY A 10 15.21 9.79 1.24
CA GLY A 10 14.49 11.01 0.88
C GLY A 10 13.67 10.85 -0.40
N VAL A 11 12.35 10.92 -0.30
CA VAL A 11 11.44 10.87 -1.44
C VAL A 11 11.20 12.27 -1.98
N GLU A 12 11.47 12.48 -3.27
CA GLU A 12 11.19 13.75 -3.94
C GLU A 12 9.74 13.84 -4.43
N LYS A 13 9.27 12.80 -5.12
CA LYS A 13 7.92 12.66 -5.64
C LYS A 13 7.68 11.23 -6.10
N GLY A 14 6.42 10.83 -6.24
CA GLY A 14 6.09 9.52 -6.76
C GLY A 14 4.63 9.34 -7.10
N LEU A 15 4.37 8.27 -7.85
CA LEU A 15 3.05 7.82 -8.25
C LEU A 15 2.77 6.47 -7.60
N MET A 16 1.54 6.31 -7.13
CA MET A 16 1.07 5.07 -6.55
C MET A 16 -0.07 4.49 -7.38
N THR A 17 0.03 3.22 -7.72
CA THR A 17 -1.09 2.44 -8.24
C THR A 17 -1.43 1.38 -7.22
N THR A 18 -2.68 1.28 -6.80
CA THR A 18 -3.12 0.08 -6.07
C THR A 18 -3.83 -0.87 -7.02
N VAL A 19 -3.36 -2.11 -7.09
CA VAL A 19 -4.13 -3.22 -7.65
C VAL A 19 -4.96 -3.77 -6.51
N HIS A 20 -6.24 -3.46 -6.53
CA HIS A 20 -7.11 -3.57 -5.37
C HIS A 20 -8.14 -4.69 -5.60
N ALA A 21 -8.39 -5.50 -4.57
CA ALA A 21 -9.53 -6.41 -4.54
C ALA A 21 -10.84 -5.66 -4.78
N TYR A 22 -11.86 -6.31 -5.32
CA TYR A 22 -13.15 -5.62 -5.37
C TYR A 22 -13.76 -5.49 -3.97
N THR A 23 -14.59 -4.48 -3.76
CA THR A 23 -15.25 -4.21 -2.47
C THR A 23 -16.77 -4.27 -2.61
N GLY A 24 -17.50 -4.31 -1.49
CA GLY A 24 -18.98 -4.27 -1.50
C GLY A 24 -19.60 -3.03 -2.15
N ASP A 25 -18.81 -1.98 -2.41
CA ASP A 25 -19.19 -0.80 -3.20
C ASP A 25 -19.37 -1.08 -4.72
N GLN A 26 -18.80 -2.17 -5.24
CA GLN A 26 -18.91 -2.53 -6.67
C GLN A 26 -20.02 -3.54 -6.91
N ASN A 27 -20.70 -3.41 -8.06
CA ASN A 27 -21.81 -4.28 -8.38
C ASN A 27 -21.36 -5.67 -8.84
N LEU A 28 -22.12 -6.70 -8.46
CA LEU A 28 -21.91 -8.09 -8.91
C LEU A 28 -22.14 -8.26 -10.41
N VAL A 29 -23.17 -7.58 -10.93
CA VAL A 29 -23.52 -7.48 -12.35
C VAL A 29 -23.64 -6.01 -12.72
N ASP A 30 -23.70 -5.68 -14.01
CA ASP A 30 -23.89 -4.29 -14.43
C ASP A 30 -25.17 -3.69 -13.79
N GLY A 31 -25.03 -2.54 -13.12
CA GLY A 31 -26.11 -1.91 -12.37
C GLY A 31 -25.84 -0.44 -12.03
N PRO A 32 -26.82 0.29 -11.47
CA PRO A 32 -26.67 1.71 -11.17
C PRO A 32 -25.53 1.99 -10.17
N HIS A 33 -24.73 3.02 -10.43
CA HIS A 33 -23.71 3.53 -9.51
C HIS A 33 -23.32 4.96 -9.91
N THR A 34 -22.87 5.80 -8.98
CA THR A 34 -22.47 7.20 -9.26
C THR A 34 -21.18 7.29 -10.08
N ASP A 35 -20.24 6.38 -9.82
CA ASP A 35 -19.10 6.09 -10.68
C ASP A 35 -19.49 5.01 -11.72
N MET A 36 -19.62 5.40 -12.99
CA MET A 36 -20.01 4.53 -14.09
C MET A 36 -19.03 3.39 -14.39
N ARG A 37 -17.79 3.45 -13.91
CA ARG A 37 -16.86 2.33 -14.01
C ARG A 37 -17.19 1.26 -12.96
N ARG A 38 -17.51 1.68 -11.73
CA ARG A 38 -17.92 0.77 -10.63
C ARG A 38 -19.34 0.21 -10.80
N ALA A 39 -20.12 0.80 -11.69
CA ALA A 39 -21.40 0.27 -12.15
C ALA A 39 -21.27 -1.11 -12.83
N ARG A 40 -20.08 -1.47 -13.33
CA ARG A 40 -19.85 -2.69 -14.11
C ARG A 40 -19.52 -3.88 -13.22
N ALA A 41 -19.87 -5.08 -13.68
CA ALA A 41 -19.67 -6.34 -12.96
C ALA A 41 -18.22 -6.51 -12.45
N SER A 42 -18.04 -6.53 -11.13
CA SER A 42 -16.73 -6.50 -10.46
C SER A 42 -15.87 -7.72 -10.75
N ALA A 43 -16.47 -8.91 -10.74
CA ALA A 43 -15.78 -10.18 -10.95
C ALA A 43 -15.38 -10.45 -12.42
N ALA A 44 -15.73 -9.55 -13.34
CA ALA A 44 -15.46 -9.72 -14.77
C ALA A 44 -14.57 -8.62 -15.37
N ASN A 45 -14.18 -7.60 -14.58
CA ASN A 45 -13.52 -6.41 -15.11
C ASN A 45 -12.33 -5.97 -14.27
N ILE A 46 -11.28 -5.49 -14.95
CA ILE A 46 -10.32 -4.56 -14.34
C ILE A 46 -10.93 -3.18 -14.41
N THR A 47 -11.24 -2.59 -13.26
CA THR A 47 -12.00 -1.35 -13.15
C THR A 47 -11.12 -0.22 -12.65
N PRO A 48 -10.73 0.74 -13.51
CA PRO A 48 -9.99 1.93 -13.07
C PRO A 48 -10.83 2.76 -12.10
N SER A 49 -10.24 3.22 -11.01
CA SER A 49 -10.90 4.15 -10.09
C SER A 49 -9.91 5.15 -9.49
N SER A 50 -10.41 6.33 -9.12
CA SER A 50 -9.60 7.27 -8.34
C SER A 50 -9.34 6.71 -6.94
N THR A 51 -8.18 7.02 -6.37
CA THR A 51 -7.86 6.74 -4.97
C THR A 51 -7.49 8.01 -4.22
N GLY A 52 -7.92 8.10 -2.97
CA GLY A 52 -7.50 9.15 -2.04
C GLY A 52 -6.22 8.82 -1.27
N ALA A 53 -5.73 7.56 -1.33
CA ALA A 53 -4.70 7.08 -0.42
C ALA A 53 -3.34 7.79 -0.59
N ALA A 54 -2.93 8.10 -1.83
CA ALA A 54 -1.72 8.88 -2.09
C ALA A 54 -1.81 10.30 -1.48
N ARG A 55 -2.96 10.97 -1.67
CA ARG A 55 -3.22 12.30 -1.09
C ARG A 55 -3.32 12.26 0.44
N ALA A 56 -3.95 11.23 0.99
CA ALA A 56 -4.06 11.02 2.44
C ALA A 56 -2.69 10.79 3.11
N THR A 57 -1.73 10.20 2.39
CA THR A 57 -0.36 10.06 2.87
C THR A 57 0.28 11.41 3.20
N GLY A 58 -0.03 12.45 2.41
CA GLY A 58 0.42 13.82 2.68
C GLY A 58 -0.19 14.47 3.92
N LEU A 59 -1.31 13.94 4.45
CA LEU A 59 -1.90 14.40 5.71
C LEU A 59 -1.18 13.79 6.94
N VAL A 60 -0.58 12.61 6.77
CA VAL A 60 0.14 11.90 7.84
C VAL A 60 1.63 12.24 7.82
N LEU A 61 2.21 12.38 6.63
CA LEU A 61 3.60 12.74 6.40
C LEU A 61 3.63 14.11 5.71
N GLU A 62 3.67 15.20 6.47
CA GLU A 62 3.62 16.56 5.92
C GLU A 62 4.73 16.81 4.88
N ALA A 63 5.90 16.20 5.05
CA ALA A 63 7.00 16.25 4.08
C ALA A 63 6.63 15.74 2.67
N MET A 64 5.56 14.94 2.55
CA MET A 64 5.02 14.34 1.31
C MET A 64 3.86 15.13 0.70
N LYS A 65 3.42 16.22 1.32
CA LYS A 65 2.30 17.02 0.80
C LYS A 65 2.60 17.56 -0.60
N GLY A 66 1.69 17.26 -1.53
CA GLY A 66 1.83 17.64 -2.95
C GLY A 66 2.87 16.84 -3.74
N LYS A 67 3.54 15.85 -3.14
CA LYS A 67 4.58 15.04 -3.80
C LYS A 67 4.08 13.68 -4.30
N LEU A 68 2.94 13.23 -3.79
CA LEU A 68 2.38 11.92 -4.08
C LEU A 68 1.00 12.06 -4.73
N ASP A 69 0.77 11.32 -5.80
CA ASP A 69 -0.56 11.10 -6.38
C ASP A 69 -0.72 9.65 -6.82
N GLY A 70 -1.93 9.24 -7.19
CA GLY A 70 -2.15 7.85 -7.54
C GLY A 70 -3.51 7.49 -8.09
N THR A 71 -3.59 6.26 -8.58
CA THR A 71 -4.79 5.64 -9.12
C THR A 71 -5.00 4.24 -8.54
N ALA A 72 -6.14 3.64 -8.83
CA ALA A 72 -6.44 2.26 -8.47
C ALA A 72 -6.94 1.48 -9.68
N LEU A 73 -6.54 0.22 -9.76
CA LEU A 73 -7.08 -0.78 -10.65
C LEU A 73 -7.77 -1.83 -9.79
N ARG A 74 -9.10 -1.87 -9.80
CA ARG A 74 -9.86 -2.89 -9.07
C ARG A 74 -9.92 -4.15 -9.92
N VAL A 75 -9.51 -5.28 -9.38
CA VAL A 75 -9.39 -6.54 -10.13
C VAL A 75 -10.32 -7.63 -9.57
N PRO A 76 -10.62 -8.69 -10.35
CA PRO A 76 -11.51 -9.78 -9.94
C PRO A 76 -10.96 -10.72 -8.84
N VAL A 77 -10.45 -10.16 -7.74
CA VAL A 77 -10.07 -10.91 -6.54
C VAL A 77 -10.90 -10.40 -5.36
N PRO A 78 -11.43 -11.29 -4.50
CA PRO A 78 -12.32 -10.90 -3.40
C PRO A 78 -11.59 -10.19 -2.27
N ASP A 79 -10.32 -10.51 -2.07
CA ASP A 79 -9.46 -9.90 -1.08
C ASP A 79 -7.99 -10.09 -1.47
N GLY A 80 -7.13 -9.35 -0.79
CA GLY A 80 -5.70 -9.36 -0.98
C GLY A 80 -5.26 -8.40 -2.08
N SER A 81 -4.85 -7.21 -1.66
CA SER A 81 -4.47 -6.11 -2.53
C SER A 81 -2.95 -5.87 -2.51
N ILE A 82 -2.47 -5.13 -3.51
CA ILE A 82 -1.07 -4.71 -3.57
C ILE A 82 -0.96 -3.23 -3.93
N THR A 83 -0.03 -2.56 -3.26
CA THR A 83 0.39 -1.20 -3.59
C THR A 83 1.65 -1.27 -4.44
N ASP A 84 1.62 -0.62 -5.60
CA ASP A 84 2.74 -0.37 -6.48
C ASP A 84 3.14 1.11 -6.39
N PHE A 85 4.31 1.37 -5.86
CA PHE A 85 4.85 2.72 -5.76
C PHE A 85 6.06 2.88 -6.67
N VAL A 86 6.01 3.90 -7.53
CA VAL A 86 7.13 4.34 -8.35
C VAL A 86 7.50 5.76 -7.94
N GLY A 87 8.75 6.00 -7.56
CA GLY A 87 9.17 7.29 -7.02
C GLY A 87 10.60 7.67 -7.37
N VAL A 88 10.86 8.97 -7.32
CA VAL A 88 12.20 9.55 -7.44
C VAL A 88 12.73 9.85 -6.04
N LEU A 89 13.93 9.38 -5.76
CA LEU A 89 14.66 9.61 -4.51
C LEU A 89 15.70 10.72 -4.69
N LYS A 90 16.22 11.26 -3.57
CA LYS A 90 17.22 12.34 -3.58
C LYS A 90 18.63 11.89 -3.97
N ARG A 91 18.88 10.58 -4.00
CA ARG A 91 20.15 9.99 -4.40
C ARG A 91 19.93 8.67 -5.12
N ASP A 92 20.95 8.23 -5.84
CA ASP A 92 21.00 6.89 -6.41
C ASP A 92 21.06 5.85 -5.29
N VAL A 93 20.37 4.73 -5.53
CA VAL A 93 20.29 3.59 -4.61
C VAL A 93 20.36 2.26 -5.37
N THR A 94 20.73 1.20 -4.66
CA THR A 94 20.62 -0.18 -5.16
C THR A 94 19.39 -0.88 -4.61
N VAL A 95 19.00 -1.98 -5.25
CA VAL A 95 17.94 -2.88 -4.76
C VAL A 95 18.26 -3.40 -3.35
N ASP A 96 19.52 -3.75 -3.09
CA ASP A 96 19.97 -4.26 -1.80
C ASP A 96 19.85 -3.21 -0.69
N GLU A 97 20.16 -1.94 -0.97
CA GLU A 97 19.97 -0.84 -0.01
C GLU A 97 18.50 -0.68 0.38
N ILE A 98 17.60 -0.68 -0.62
CA ILE A 98 16.16 -0.57 -0.38
C ILE A 98 15.67 -1.76 0.45
N ASN A 99 16.00 -2.98 0.03
CA ASN A 99 15.58 -4.19 0.72
C ASN A 99 16.12 -4.24 2.15
N ALA A 100 17.37 -3.82 2.38
CA ALA A 100 17.94 -3.73 3.72
C ALA A 100 17.20 -2.71 4.61
N ALA A 101 16.82 -1.55 4.07
CA ALA A 101 16.06 -0.54 4.82
C ALA A 101 14.67 -1.07 5.23
N PHE A 102 13.97 -1.76 4.33
CA PHE A 102 12.68 -2.38 4.64
C PHE A 102 12.82 -3.53 5.63
N LYS A 103 13.84 -4.38 5.50
CA LYS A 103 14.11 -5.47 6.45
C LYS A 103 14.43 -4.94 7.85
N ALA A 104 15.19 -3.85 7.96
CA ALA A 104 15.47 -3.20 9.24
C ALA A 104 14.21 -2.60 9.88
N ALA A 105 13.37 -1.94 9.07
CA ALA A 105 12.10 -1.35 9.54
C ALA A 105 11.06 -2.40 9.93
N ALA A 106 11.10 -3.60 9.33
CA ALA A 106 10.24 -4.72 9.68
C ALA A 106 10.70 -5.45 10.96
N THR A 107 12.00 -5.48 11.25
CA THR A 107 12.54 -6.19 12.41
C THR A 107 12.64 -5.34 13.68
N SER A 108 12.70 -4.01 13.56
CA SER A 108 12.91 -3.12 14.71
C SER A 108 12.16 -1.80 14.58
N GLY A 109 11.98 -1.12 15.72
CA GLY A 109 11.35 0.19 15.77
C GLY A 109 9.82 0.17 15.67
N PRO A 110 9.17 1.32 15.42
CA PRO A 110 7.72 1.44 15.52
C PRO A 110 6.96 0.69 14.41
N LEU A 111 7.60 0.44 13.26
CA LEU A 111 6.97 -0.22 12.13
C LEU A 111 6.98 -1.75 12.21
N SER A 112 7.80 -2.36 13.07
CA SER A 112 7.91 -3.83 13.16
C SER A 112 6.61 -4.54 13.55
N LYS A 113 5.66 -3.82 14.14
CA LYS A 113 4.33 -4.34 14.50
C LYS A 113 3.35 -4.40 13.32
N VAL A 114 3.63 -3.68 12.23
CA VAL A 114 2.68 -3.45 11.14
C VAL A 114 3.28 -3.68 9.75
N LEU A 115 4.61 -3.73 9.65
CA LEU A 115 5.36 -4.00 8.43
C LEU A 115 6.01 -5.38 8.52
N VAL A 116 5.71 -6.23 7.55
CA VAL A 116 6.38 -7.51 7.32
C VAL A 116 7.29 -7.35 6.11
N PHE A 117 8.45 -8.00 6.13
CA PHE A 117 9.34 -8.14 4.98
C PHE A 117 9.27 -9.60 4.51
N THR A 118 9.13 -9.82 3.20
CA THR A 118 9.19 -11.16 2.60
C THR A 118 10.16 -11.22 1.43
N ASP A 119 10.87 -12.34 1.32
CA ASP A 119 11.67 -12.79 0.19
C ASP A 119 11.13 -14.09 -0.44
N GLU A 120 9.91 -14.49 -0.05
CA GLU A 120 9.19 -15.64 -0.59
C GLU A 120 8.43 -15.29 -1.88
N GLU A 121 8.09 -16.31 -2.68
CA GLU A 121 7.30 -16.13 -3.92
C GLU A 121 5.80 -16.23 -3.60
N ILE A 122 5.26 -15.18 -2.98
CA ILE A 122 3.86 -15.13 -2.56
C ILE A 122 2.95 -14.53 -3.63
N VAL A 123 1.66 -14.83 -3.53
CA VAL A 123 0.57 -14.24 -4.32
C VAL A 123 -0.51 -13.66 -3.40
N SER A 124 -1.53 -13.00 -3.96
CA SER A 124 -2.55 -12.28 -3.18
C SER A 124 -3.30 -13.15 -2.17
N SER A 125 -3.52 -14.43 -2.44
CA SER A 125 -4.21 -15.33 -1.52
C SER A 125 -3.40 -15.66 -0.26
N ASP A 126 -2.07 -15.58 -0.32
CA ASP A 126 -1.19 -15.96 0.79
C ASP A 126 -1.20 -14.92 1.93
N ILE A 127 -1.62 -13.69 1.62
CA ILE A 127 -1.73 -12.60 2.60
C ILE A 127 -3.12 -12.44 3.19
N VAL A 128 -4.12 -13.18 2.70
CA VAL A 128 -5.49 -13.12 3.24
C VAL A 128 -5.50 -13.64 4.68
N GLY A 129 -6.12 -12.88 5.58
CA GLY A 129 -6.13 -13.13 7.02
C GLY A 129 -4.87 -12.67 7.75
N GLN A 130 -3.88 -12.08 7.05
CA GLN A 130 -2.67 -11.57 7.70
C GLN A 130 -2.91 -10.19 8.33
N PRO A 131 -2.53 -9.97 9.61
CA PRO A 131 -2.85 -8.73 10.32
C PRO A 131 -1.90 -7.57 9.96
N ALA A 132 -0.88 -7.79 9.13
CA ALA A 132 0.07 -6.76 8.75
C ALA A 132 -0.63 -5.63 7.97
N SER A 133 -0.14 -4.39 8.13
CA SER A 133 -0.60 -3.27 7.27
C SER A 133 0.10 -3.25 5.92
N CYS A 134 1.28 -3.87 5.84
CA CYS A 134 2.07 -3.98 4.62
C CYS A 134 3.00 -5.19 4.75
N THR A 135 2.93 -6.10 3.80
CA THR A 135 3.93 -7.14 3.57
C THR A 135 4.76 -6.70 2.36
N PHE A 136 5.93 -6.12 2.63
CA PHE A 136 6.85 -5.64 1.60
C PHE A 136 7.48 -6.82 0.87
N ASP A 137 7.36 -6.81 -0.46
CA ASP A 137 7.86 -7.87 -1.33
C ASP A 137 9.22 -7.47 -1.93
N SER A 138 10.28 -8.07 -1.38
CA SER A 138 11.65 -7.74 -1.77
C SER A 138 12.05 -8.21 -3.17
N LYS A 139 11.32 -9.19 -3.73
CA LYS A 139 11.55 -9.71 -5.08
C LYS A 139 10.99 -8.79 -6.17
N LEU A 140 10.08 -7.88 -5.80
CA LEU A 140 9.46 -6.91 -6.71
C LEU A 140 10.15 -5.54 -6.70
N THR A 141 11.20 -5.36 -5.88
CA THR A 141 11.98 -4.13 -5.82
C THR A 141 12.78 -3.91 -7.11
N MET A 142 12.69 -2.69 -7.67
CA MET A 142 13.47 -2.26 -8.82
C MET A 142 14.12 -0.91 -8.54
N ALA A 143 15.35 -0.72 -9.03
CA ALA A 143 16.08 0.54 -8.92
C ALA A 143 16.79 0.86 -10.24
N MET A 144 16.64 2.09 -10.72
CA MET A 144 17.31 2.67 -11.87
C MET A 144 17.91 4.01 -11.46
N GLY A 145 19.07 3.96 -10.78
CA GLY A 145 19.63 5.14 -10.11
C GLY A 145 18.70 5.59 -8.98
N ASN A 146 18.22 6.82 -9.05
CA ASN A 146 17.28 7.39 -8.07
C ASN A 146 15.80 7.14 -8.39
N LEU A 147 15.47 6.54 -9.54
CA LEU A 147 14.10 6.11 -9.86
C LEU A 147 13.90 4.69 -9.33
N VAL A 148 12.95 4.51 -8.42
CA VAL A 148 12.70 3.23 -7.76
C VAL A 148 11.26 2.79 -7.91
N LYS A 149 11.06 1.48 -7.84
CA LYS A 149 9.75 0.85 -7.75
C LYS A 149 9.75 -0.17 -6.63
N VAL A 150 8.75 -0.10 -5.75
CA VAL A 150 8.56 -1.03 -4.64
C VAL A 150 7.11 -1.44 -4.51
N LEU A 151 6.88 -2.68 -4.07
CA LEU A 151 5.55 -3.23 -3.91
C LEU A 151 5.32 -3.75 -2.50
N GLY A 152 4.10 -3.56 -2.01
CA GLY A 152 3.67 -4.03 -0.70
C GLY A 152 2.26 -4.60 -0.75
N TRP A 153 2.14 -5.86 -0.37
CA TRP A 153 0.88 -6.56 -0.23
C TRP A 153 0.15 -6.14 1.05
N TYR A 154 -1.17 -6.22 1.03
CA TYR A 154 -1.99 -6.01 2.22
C TYR A 154 -3.34 -6.68 2.05
N ASP A 155 -3.80 -7.33 3.12
CA ASP A 155 -5.21 -7.67 3.27
C ASP A 155 -5.96 -6.36 3.55
N ASN A 156 -6.83 -5.97 2.62
CA ASN A 156 -7.53 -4.69 2.65
C ASN A 156 -8.67 -4.66 3.69
N GLU A 157 -9.10 -5.80 4.21
CA GLU A 157 -10.14 -5.89 5.23
C GLU A 157 -9.52 -6.12 6.62
N TRP A 158 -8.75 -7.18 6.78
CA TRP A 158 -8.22 -7.64 8.05
C TRP A 158 -7.09 -6.75 8.57
N GLY A 159 -6.13 -6.40 7.73
CA GLY A 159 -5.02 -5.53 8.10
C GLY A 159 -5.52 -4.17 8.59
N TYR A 160 -6.49 -3.59 7.88
CA TYR A 160 -7.13 -2.32 8.26
C TYR A 160 -7.97 -2.45 9.53
N SER A 161 -8.76 -3.51 9.68
CA SER A 161 -9.59 -3.75 10.88
C SER A 161 -8.73 -3.83 12.15
N ASN A 162 -7.59 -4.52 12.08
CA ASN A 162 -6.64 -4.57 13.19
C ASN A 162 -6.09 -3.17 13.53
N ARG A 163 -5.78 -2.33 12.54
CA ARG A 163 -5.32 -0.94 12.79
C ARG A 163 -6.39 -0.08 13.43
N LEU A 164 -7.65 -0.29 13.11
CA LEU A 164 -8.76 0.42 13.75
C LEU A 164 -8.86 0.05 15.24
N VAL A 165 -8.73 -1.25 15.57
CA VAL A 165 -8.67 -1.70 16.97
C VAL A 165 -7.47 -1.09 17.70
N ASP A 166 -6.29 -1.10 17.08
CA ASP A 166 -5.07 -0.49 17.64
C ASP A 166 -5.30 1.01 17.94
N LEU A 167 -5.91 1.74 17.01
CA LEU A 167 -6.22 3.16 17.18
C LEU A 167 -7.18 3.41 18.33
N VAL A 168 -8.25 2.61 18.46
CA VAL A 168 -9.19 2.71 19.60
C VAL A 168 -8.46 2.53 20.92
N GLN A 169 -7.53 1.58 21.01
CA GLN A 169 -6.73 1.39 22.23
C GLN A 169 -5.83 2.58 22.54
N VAL A 170 -5.23 3.21 21.52
CA VAL A 170 -4.43 4.43 21.69
C VAL A 170 -5.30 5.57 22.22
N MET A 171 -6.46 5.79 21.61
CA MET A 171 -7.40 6.83 22.05
C MET A 171 -7.91 6.61 23.48
N ALA A 172 -8.25 5.36 23.83
CA ALA A 172 -8.70 5.00 25.17
C ALA A 172 -7.63 5.23 26.25
N LYS A 173 -6.35 5.04 25.91
CA LYS A 173 -5.23 5.36 26.81
C LYS A 173 -5.02 6.86 26.97
N ALA A 174 -5.20 7.63 25.89
CA ALA A 174 -5.04 9.09 25.90
C ALA A 174 -6.19 9.84 26.59
N ALA A 175 -7.37 9.22 26.66
CA ALA A 175 -8.55 9.78 27.33
C ALA A 175 -8.56 9.59 28.86
N LYS A 176 -7.60 8.85 29.41
CA LYS A 176 -7.39 8.67 30.86
C LYS A 176 -6.33 9.63 31.36
#